data_AF-A0A927RBD3-F1
#
_entry.id   AF-A0A927RBD3-F1
#
_cell.length_a   1.000
_cell.length_b   1.000
_cell.length_c   1.000
_cell.angle_alpha   90.00
_cell.angle_beta   90.00
_cell.angle_gamma   90.00
#
_symmetry.space_group_name_H-M   'P 1'
#
loop_
_entity.id
_entity.type
_entity.pdbx_description
1 polymer ?
#
loop_
_entity_poly.entity_id
_entity_poly.type
_entity_poly.pdbx_seq_one_letter_code
_entity_poly.pdbx_strand_id
1 'polypeptide(L)' 'MRSSPERTVTEIARELGVSPEGLRGWVNRDGADRGEGRPGELTSTEREELKRLRKQTAEQQKTIEILRKAAAYFATETIR' A
#
# COMPACT_ATOMS: atom_id res chain seq x y z
N MET A 1 18.43 -10.06 -20.63
CA MET A 1 19.26 -8.85 -20.73
C MET A 1 20.22 -8.81 -19.57
N ARG A 2 21.53 -8.94 -19.83
CA ARG A 2 22.56 -8.67 -18.82
C ARG A 2 22.66 -7.16 -18.68
N SER A 3 22.51 -6.65 -17.46
CA SER A 3 22.74 -5.24 -17.15
C SER A 3 24.16 -4.88 -17.55
N SER A 4 24.32 -4.01 -18.54
CA SER A 4 25.64 -3.49 -18.89
C SER A 4 26.13 -2.56 -17.76
N PRO A 5 27.43 -2.62 -17.40
CA PRO A 5 27.98 -1.80 -16.34
C PRO A 5 28.43 -0.47 -16.94
N GLU A 6 27.85 0.63 -16.51
CA GLU A 6 28.64 1.86 -16.49
C GLU A 6 28.75 2.42 -15.08
N ARG A 7 27.71 2.31 -14.24
CA ARG A 7 27.79 2.73 -12.84
C ARG A 7 26.87 1.90 -11.94
N THR A 8 27.38 1.52 -10.78
CA THR A 8 26.60 0.82 -9.75
C THR A 8 25.64 1.78 -9.04
N VAL A 9 24.53 1.26 -8.50
CA VAL A 9 23.59 2.05 -7.69
C VAL A 9 24.29 2.75 -6.51
N THR A 10 25.32 2.11 -5.94
CA THR A 10 26.12 2.70 -4.87
C THR A 10 26.92 3.92 -5.32
N GLU A 11 27.51 3.89 -6.52
CA GLU A 11 28.26 5.02 -7.08
C GLU A 11 27.35 6.20 -7.42
N ILE A 12 26.18 5.92 -7.98
CA ILE A 12 25.18 6.94 -8.28
C ILE A 12 24.64 7.55 -6.98
N ALA A 13 24.31 6.73 -5.99
CA ALA A 13 23.83 7.20 -4.69
C ALA A 13 24.83 8.15 -4.02
N ARG A 14 26.13 7.83 -4.10
CA ARG A 14 27.19 8.67 -3.54
C ARG A 14 27.28 10.03 -4.24
N GLU A 15 27.21 10.06 -5.56
CA GLU A 15 27.21 11.33 -6.32
C GLU A 15 25.99 12.18 -5.99
N LEU A 16 24.82 11.55 -5.84
CA LEU A 16 23.57 12.22 -5.50
C LEU A 16 23.45 12.59 -4.02
N GLY A 17 24.38 12.15 -3.16
CA GLY A 17 24.34 12.41 -1.72
C GLY A 17 23.19 11.68 -1.00
N VAL A 18 22.71 10.56 -1.52
CA VAL A 18 21.62 9.76 -0.94
C VAL A 18 22.11 8.40 -0.44
N SER A 19 21.33 7.73 0.40
CA SER A 19 21.66 6.37 0.80
C SER A 19 21.51 5.39 -0.38
N PRO A 20 22.48 4.47 -0.60
CA PRO A 20 22.36 3.43 -1.63
C PRO A 20 21.10 2.58 -1.49
N GLU A 21 20.68 2.27 -0.26
CA GLU A 21 19.47 1.51 0.04
C GLU A 21 18.21 2.29 -0.35
N GLY A 22 18.17 3.59 -0.08
CA GLY A 22 17.08 4.47 -0.48
C GLY A 22 16.94 4.54 -2.00
N LEU A 23 18.08 4.72 -2.70
CA LEU A 23 18.09 4.76 -4.16
C LEU A 23 17.66 3.41 -4.76
N ARG A 24 18.12 2.27 -4.23
CA ARG A 24 17.63 0.94 -4.64
C ARG A 24 16.12 0.81 -4.45
N GLY A 25 15.60 1.31 -3.34
CA GLY A 25 14.16 1.31 -3.06
C GLY A 25 13.37 2.12 -4.09
N TRP A 26 13.86 3.29 -4.50
CA TRP A 26 13.22 4.10 -5.54
C TRP A 26 13.30 3.44 -6.92
N VAL A 27 14.44 2.87 -7.29
CA VAL A 27 14.59 2.15 -8.56
C VAL A 27 13.65 0.96 -8.64
N ASN A 28 13.56 0.15 -7.58
CA ASN A 28 12.63 -0.99 -7.55
C ASN A 28 11.17 -0.53 -7.64
N ARG A 29 10.81 0.58 -6.96
CA ARG A 29 9.46 1.15 -7.01
C ARG A 29 9.11 1.65 -8.40
N ASP A 30 10.02 2.40 -9.04
CA ASP A 30 9.84 2.86 -10.42
C ASP A 30 9.73 1.69 -11.40
N GLY A 31 10.55 0.63 -11.23
CA GLY A 31 10.42 -0.61 -11.99
C GLY A 31 9.04 -1.27 -11.80
N ALA A 32 8.53 -1.37 -10.58
CA ALA A 32 7.18 -1.87 -10.31
C ALA A 32 6.11 -1.00 -10.99
N ASP A 33 6.23 0.33 -10.90
CA ASP A 33 5.29 1.29 -11.50
C ASP A 33 5.29 1.24 -13.04
N ARG A 34 6.38 0.78 -13.65
CA ARG A 34 6.50 0.52 -15.10
C ARG A 34 6.07 -0.89 -15.53
N GLY A 35 5.68 -1.74 -14.58
CA GLY A 35 5.32 -3.14 -14.86
C GLY A 35 6.53 -4.10 -14.99
N GLU A 36 7.71 -3.66 -14.58
CA GLU A 36 8.95 -4.45 -14.53
C GLU A 36 9.22 -5.05 -13.14
N GLY A 37 8.29 -4.86 -12.21
CA GLY A 37 8.34 -5.39 -10.85
C GLY A 37 8.25 -6.91 -10.79
N ARG A 38 8.49 -7.45 -9.59
CA ARG A 38 8.34 -8.89 -9.36
C ARG A 38 6.87 -9.30 -9.48
N PRO A 39 6.56 -10.56 -9.83
CA PRO A 39 5.19 -11.05 -9.82
C PRO A 39 4.51 -10.79 -8.47
N GLY A 40 3.34 -10.13 -8.50
CA GLY A 40 2.58 -9.74 -7.30
C GLY A 40 3.10 -8.49 -6.58
N GLU A 41 4.15 -7.84 -7.08
CA GLU A 41 4.57 -6.53 -6.60
C GLU A 41 3.56 -5.48 -7.04
N LEU A 42 3.02 -4.74 -6.07
CA LEU A 42 2.07 -3.67 -6.34
C LEU A 42 2.80 -2.45 -6.90
N THR A 43 2.13 -1.73 -7.78
CA THR A 43 2.47 -0.34 -8.10
C THR A 43 2.21 0.56 -6.89
N SER A 44 2.75 1.77 -6.94
CA SER A 44 2.53 2.83 -5.95
C SER A 44 1.05 3.18 -5.85
N THR A 45 0.35 3.28 -6.99
CA THR A 45 -1.09 3.53 -7.03
C THR A 45 -1.89 2.38 -6.43
N GLU A 46 -1.57 1.12 -6.75
CA GLU A 46 -2.26 -0.03 -6.16
C GLU A 46 -2.03 -0.14 -4.65
N ARG A 47 -0.83 0.19 -4.15
CA ARG A 47 -0.55 0.25 -2.71
C ARG A 47 -1.40 1.31 -2.01
N GLU A 48 -1.51 2.50 -2.60
CA GLU A 48 -2.33 3.59 -2.07
C GLU A 48 -3.81 3.20 -2.04
N GLU A 49 -4.30 2.60 -3.11
CA GLU A 49 -5.67 2.13 -3.20
C GLU A 49 -5.97 1.03 -2.19
N LEU A 50 -5.07 0.06 -2.03
CA LEU A 50 -5.20 -0.98 -1.00
C LEU A 50 -5.28 -0.38 0.40
N LYS A 51 -4.48 0.64 0.69
CA LYS A 51 -4.52 1.36 1.98
C LYS A 51 -5.85 2.09 2.16
N ARG A 52 -6.35 2.76 1.12
CA ARG A 52 -7.66 3.45 1.13
C ARG A 52 -8.79 2.46 1.39
N LEU A 53 -8.82 1.35 0.67
CA LEU A 53 -9.83 0.31 0.81
C LEU A 53 -9.80 -0.31 2.22
N ARG A 54 -8.63 -0.66 2.75
CA ARG A 54 -8.51 -1.17 4.13
C ARG A 54 -9.07 -0.20 5.17
N LYS A 55 -8.82 1.11 5.01
CA LYS A 55 -9.41 2.14 5.88
C LYS A 55 -10.92 2.19 5.74
N GLN A 56 -11.44 2.16 4.52
CA GLN A 56 -12.87 2.18 4.25
C GLN A 56 -13.58 0.96 4.84
N THR A 57 -13.04 -0.24 4.66
CA THR A 57 -13.59 -1.48 5.23
C THR A 57 -13.63 -1.42 6.76
N ALA A 58 -12.56 -0.93 7.40
CA ALA A 58 -12.54 -0.77 8.85
C ALA A 58 -13.64 0.19 9.34
N GLU A 59 -13.90 1.27 8.61
CA GLU A 59 -14.94 2.24 8.99
C GLU A 59 -16.36 1.71 8.75
N GLN A 60 -16.56 1.00 7.64
CA GLN A 60 -17.82 0.31 7.35
C GLN A 60 -18.14 -0.72 8.43
N GLN A 61 -17.15 -1.50 8.87
CA GLN A 61 -17.32 -2.50 9.90
C GLN A 61 -17.79 -1.89 11.24
N LYS A 62 -17.19 -0.76 11.66
CA LYS A 62 -17.65 -0.01 12.84
C LYS A 62 -19.09 0.47 12.69
N THR A 63 -19.45 1.00 11.52
CA THR A 63 -20.80 1.47 11.24
C THR A 63 -21.81 0.33 11.34
N ILE A 64 -21.50 -0.82 10.74
CA ILE A 64 -22.33 -2.03 10.81
C ILE A 64 -22.52 -2.47 12.27
N GLU A 65 -21.47 -2.43 13.09
CA GLU A 65 -21.56 -2.80 14.51
C GLU A 65 -22.48 -1.87 15.30
N ILE A 66 -22.40 -0.56 15.08
CA ILE A 66 -23.29 0.42 15.71
C ILE A 66 -24.74 0.14 15.31
N LEU A 67 -24.99 -0.05 14.02
CA LEU A 67 -26.34 -0.33 13.51
C LEU A 67 -26.90 -1.65 14.06
N ARG A 68 -26.07 -2.70 14.17
CA ARG A 68 -26.47 -3.97 14.78
C ARG A 68 -26.85 -3.80 16.25
N LYS A 69 -26.07 -3.04 17.02
CA LYS A 69 -26.39 -2.74 18.43
C LYS A 69 -27.68 -1.96 18.57
N ALA A 70 -27.90 -0.95 17.72
CA ALA A 70 -29.15 -0.20 17.70
C ALA A 70 -30.35 -1.09 17.36
N ALA A 71 -30.24 -1.91 16.31
CA ALA A 71 -31.30 -2.85 15.93
C ALA A 71 -31.63 -3.84 17.05
N ALA A 72 -30.62 -4.38 17.74
CA ALA A 72 -30.83 -5.27 18.88
C ALA A 72 -31.56 -4.56 20.03
N TYR A 73 -31.15 -3.33 20.37
CA TYR A 73 -31.80 -2.52 21.41
C TYR A 73 -33.29 -2.25 21.09
N PHE A 74 -33.59 -1.83 19.86
CA PHE A 74 -34.98 -1.55 19.46
C PHE A 74 -35.84 -2.82 19.40
N ALA A 75 -35.28 -3.96 18.98
CA ALA A 75 -35.99 -5.23 18.99
C ALA A 75 -36.37 -5.64 20.43
N THR A 76 -35.49 -5.42 21.42
CA THR A 76 -35.80 -5.71 22.83
C THR A 76 -36.85 -4.76 23.40
N GLU A 77 -36.82 -3.47 23.07
CA GLU A 77 -37.80 -2.49 23.56
C GLU A 77 -39.19 -2.70 22.93
N THR A 78 -39.27 -3.14 21.67
CA THR A 78 -40.56 -3.33 20.97
C THR A 78 -41.31 -4.59 21.44
N ILE A 79 -40.60 -5.56 22.02
CA ILE A 79 -41.18 -6.82 22.54
C ILE A 79 -41.66 -6.67 24.00
N ARG A 80 -41.37 -5.53 24.64
CA ARG A 80 -41.74 -5.24 26.04
C ARG A 80 -43.15 -4.66 26.19
#